data_AF-A0A7C6A6W2-F1
#
_entry.id   AF-A0A7C6A6W2-F1
#
_cell.length_a   1.000
_cell.length_b   1.000
_cell.length_c   1.000
_cell.angle_alpha   90.00
_cell.angle_beta   90.00
_cell.angle_gamma   90.00
#
_symmetry.space_group_name_H-M   'P 1'
#
loop_
_entity.id
_entity.type
_entity.pdbx_description
1 polymer ?
#
loop_
_entity_poly.entity_id
_entity_poly.type
_entity_poly.pdbx_seq_one_letter_code
_entity_poly.pdbx_strand_id
1 'polypeptide(L)'
;MLLTDAVLAHLHGRVEIPDISNFEIIERTQPTVPPEEFYPYDVERFGMIPPLPNKENWRRYKFHMTGLNKDKTGFPTVDPKKVEEDEERMINKIMHNIKDIESFEYYMVDD
;
A
#
# COMPACT_ATOMS: atom_id res chain seq x y z
N MET A 1 -0.89 6.49 9.29
CA MET A 1 -0.62 7.37 10.44
C MET A 1 0.82 7.12 10.84
N LEU A 2 1.66 8.15 10.90
CA LEU A 2 3.04 8.05 11.36
C LEU A 2 3.03 8.21 12.89
N LEU A 3 3.73 7.34 13.61
CA LEU A 3 3.89 7.50 15.06
C LEU A 3 5.12 8.38 15.30
N THR A 4 4.89 9.59 15.80
CA THR A 4 5.94 10.51 16.27
C THR A 4 5.84 10.64 17.79
N ASP A 5 6.81 11.30 18.43
CA ASP A 5 6.73 11.57 19.87
C ASP A 5 6.30 13.03 20.18
N ALA A 6 5.81 13.22 21.40
CA ALA A 6 5.27 14.51 21.85
C ALA A 6 6.35 15.59 22.05
N VAL A 7 7.59 15.20 22.40
CA VAL A 7 8.72 16.12 22.56
C VAL A 7 9.12 16.68 21.20
N LEU A 8 9.23 15.85 20.16
CA LEU A 8 9.43 16.32 18.79
C LEU A 8 8.31 17.27 18.33
N ALA A 9 7.05 16.99 18.71
CA ALA A 9 5.93 17.87 18.37
C ALA A 9 5.97 19.24 19.10
N HIS A 10 6.64 19.33 20.25
CA HIS A 10 6.79 20.57 21.02
C HIS A 10 8.15 21.25 20.80
N LEU A 11 9.06 20.61 20.08
CA LEU A 11 10.36 21.17 19.75
C LEU A 11 10.18 22.33 18.77
N HIS A 12 10.81 23.46 19.07
CA HIS A 12 10.83 24.63 18.19
C HIS A 12 12.28 24.92 17.80
N GLY A 13 12.53 25.02 16.49
CA GLY A 13 13.84 25.32 15.94
C GLY A 13 13.71 25.83 14.52
N ARG A 14 14.72 26.57 14.04
CA ARG A 14 14.79 26.96 12.63
C ARG A 14 15.19 25.73 11.82
N VAL A 15 14.39 25.38 10.84
CA VAL A 15 14.67 24.32 9.87
C VAL A 15 14.73 24.90 8.46
N GLU A 16 15.52 24.27 7.60
CA GLU A 16 15.47 24.49 6.16
C GLU A 16 14.68 23.35 5.53
N ILE A 17 13.61 23.68 4.81
CA ILE A 17 12.79 22.68 4.15
C ILE A 17 13.46 22.34 2.81
N PRO A 18 13.87 21.08 2.58
CA PRO A 18 14.48 20.69 1.31
C PRO A 18 13.50 20.85 0.15
N ASP A 19 14.02 21.18 -1.03
CA ASP A 19 13.21 21.24 -2.25
C ASP A 19 12.62 19.86 -2.57
N ILE A 20 11.33 19.81 -2.92
CA ILE A 20 10.62 18.56 -3.22
C ILE A 20 11.24 17.82 -4.42
N SER A 21 11.87 18.54 -5.35
CA SER A 21 12.58 17.96 -6.49
C SER A 21 13.81 17.13 -6.09
N ASN A 22 14.27 17.23 -4.83
CA ASN A 22 15.32 16.37 -4.30
C ASN A 22 14.82 14.98 -3.86
N PHE A 23 13.51 14.76 -3.87
CA PHE A 23 12.91 13.49 -3.47
C PHE A 23 12.36 12.73 -4.67
N GLU A 24 12.59 11.42 -4.67
CA GLU A 24 11.88 10.52 -5.57
C GLU A 24 10.46 10.31 -5.06
N ILE A 25 9.47 10.63 -5.90
CA ILE A 25 8.06 10.38 -5.62
C ILE A 25 7.62 9.14 -6.39
N ILE A 26 7.41 8.04 -5.66
CA ILE A 26 6.93 6.78 -6.24
C ILE A 26 5.40 6.75 -6.16
N GLU A 27 4.77 6.90 -7.31
CA GLU A 27 3.31 6.80 -7.45
C GLU A 27 2.85 5.34 -7.49
N ARG A 28 1.63 5.09 -7.01
CA ARG A 28 1.04 3.75 -7.08
C ARG A 28 0.81 3.33 -8.53
N THR A 29 1.14 2.06 -8.82
CA THR A 29 0.91 1.44 -10.14
C THR A 29 -0.52 1.65 -10.64
N GLN A 30 -0.65 2.11 -11.88
CA GLN A 30 -1.92 2.37 -12.55
C GLN A 30 -2.42 1.13 -13.31
N PRO A 31 -3.75 0.95 -13.48
CA PRO A 31 -4.28 -0.17 -14.25
C PRO A 31 -3.86 -0.07 -15.71
N THR A 32 -3.45 -1.21 -16.28
CA THR A 32 -2.96 -1.32 -17.67
C THR A 32 -3.99 -1.93 -18.62
N VAL A 33 -5.16 -2.29 -18.11
CA VAL A 33 -6.24 -2.98 -18.85
C VAL A 33 -7.42 -2.04 -19.08
N PRO A 34 -8.27 -2.29 -20.10
CA PRO A 34 -9.48 -1.51 -20.29
C PRO A 34 -10.46 -1.67 -19.11
N PRO A 35 -11.33 -0.68 -18.84
CA PRO A 35 -12.25 -0.69 -17.70
C PRO A 35 -13.13 -1.93 -17.57
N GLU A 36 -13.51 -2.53 -18.69
CA GLU A 36 -14.39 -3.70 -18.78
C GLU A 36 -13.73 -4.97 -18.24
N GLU A 37 -12.39 -5.00 -18.22
CA GLU A 37 -11.61 -6.14 -17.73
C GLU A 37 -10.91 -5.86 -16.40
N PHE A 38 -11.22 -4.72 -15.77
CA PHE A 38 -10.57 -4.32 -14.54
C PHE A 38 -11.23 -5.00 -13.33
N TYR A 39 -10.41 -5.75 -12.60
CA TYR A 39 -10.75 -6.30 -11.29
C TYR A 39 -9.74 -5.78 -10.26
N PRO A 40 -10.19 -5.08 -9.20
CA PRO A 40 -9.32 -4.35 -8.28
C PRO A 40 -8.42 -5.25 -7.41
N TYR A 41 -8.73 -6.54 -7.30
CA TYR A 41 -7.94 -7.51 -6.52
C TYR A 41 -7.50 -8.73 -7.36
N ASP A 42 -7.34 -8.56 -8.68
CA ASP A 42 -6.92 -9.64 -9.58
C ASP A 42 -5.40 -9.90 -9.50
N VAL A 43 -5.04 -10.83 -8.64
CA VAL A 43 -3.65 -11.23 -8.42
C VAL A 43 -3.06 -12.05 -9.56
N GLU A 44 -3.88 -12.78 -10.31
CA GLU A 44 -3.40 -13.60 -11.43
C GLU A 44 -2.86 -12.68 -12.53
N ARG A 45 -3.56 -11.56 -12.77
CA ARG A 45 -3.20 -10.59 -13.79
C ARG A 45 -2.15 -9.58 -13.34
N PHE A 46 -2.22 -9.11 -12.09
CA PHE A 46 -1.41 -7.98 -11.63
C PHE A 46 -0.37 -8.34 -10.55
N GLY A 47 -0.34 -9.58 -10.10
CA GLY A 47 0.48 -10.01 -8.98
C GLY A 47 -0.06 -9.56 -7.63
N MET A 48 0.75 -9.71 -6.58
CA MET A 48 0.33 -9.51 -5.18
C MET A 48 -0.12 -8.09 -4.82
N ILE A 49 0.28 -7.09 -5.62
CA ILE A 49 -0.05 -5.67 -5.41
C ILE A 49 -0.82 -5.15 -6.63
N PRO A 50 -2.15 -5.39 -6.69
CA PRO A 50 -2.95 -4.92 -7.80
C PRO A 50 -2.96 -3.38 -7.92
N PRO A 51 -2.95 -2.85 -9.15
CA PRO A 51 -2.98 -1.43 -9.42
C PRO A 51 -4.30 -0.81 -8.97
N LEU A 52 -4.26 0.48 -8.61
CA LEU A 52 -5.48 1.25 -8.35
C LEU A 52 -5.54 2.48 -9.24
N PRO A 53 -6.72 2.79 -9.80
CA PRO A 53 -6.97 4.05 -10.47
C PRO A 53 -6.65 5.24 -9.56
N ASN A 54 -5.92 6.23 -10.09
CA ASN A 54 -5.63 7.49 -9.41
C ASN A 54 -6.70 8.56 -9.70
N LYS A 55 -6.47 9.78 -9.19
CA LYS A 55 -7.37 10.93 -9.36
C LYS A 55 -7.68 11.29 -10.82
N GLU A 56 -6.85 10.88 -11.77
CA GLU A 56 -7.00 11.22 -13.19
C GLU A 56 -7.91 10.24 -13.93
N ASN A 57 -7.88 8.96 -13.55
CA ASN A 57 -8.59 7.90 -14.26
C ASN A 57 -9.63 7.15 -13.41
N TRP A 58 -9.82 7.48 -12.12
CA TRP A 58 -10.76 6.78 -11.24
C TRP A 58 -12.21 6.74 -11.76
N ARG A 59 -12.64 7.76 -12.51
CA ARG A 59 -14.00 7.79 -13.10
C ARG A 59 -14.19 6.79 -14.24
N ARG A 60 -13.10 6.29 -14.83
CA ARG A 60 -13.13 5.35 -15.96
C ARG A 60 -13.29 3.91 -15.48
N TYR A 61 -12.78 3.59 -14.29
CA TYR A 61 -12.77 2.24 -13.74
C TYR A 61 -13.87 2.07 -12.70
N LYS A 62 -14.63 0.97 -12.79
CA LYS A 62 -15.62 0.59 -11.79
C LYS A 62 -15.01 -0.44 -10.85
N PHE A 63 -15.11 -0.22 -9.55
CA PHE A 63 -14.62 -1.15 -8.55
C PHE A 63 -15.41 -1.03 -7.25
N HIS A 64 -15.47 -2.12 -6.49
CA HIS A 64 -16.07 -2.16 -5.16
C HIS A 64 -14.97 -2.25 -4.10
N MET A 65 -15.05 -1.42 -3.07
CA MET A 65 -14.12 -1.43 -1.95
C MET A 65 -14.90 -1.60 -0.65
N THR A 66 -14.51 -2.58 0.14
CA THR A 66 -15.20 -2.97 1.38
C THR A 66 -14.18 -3.46 2.42
N GLY A 67 -14.54 -3.29 3.70
CA GLY A 67 -13.81 -3.85 4.83
C GLY A 67 -14.15 -5.32 5.12
N LEU A 68 -15.10 -5.90 4.38
CA LEU A 68 -15.40 -7.33 4.45
C LEU A 68 -14.39 -8.15 3.64
N ASN A 69 -14.30 -9.43 3.98
CA ASN A 69 -13.64 -10.42 3.12
C ASN A 69 -14.29 -10.40 1.74
N LYS A 70 -13.47 -10.42 0.69
CA LYS A 70 -13.89 -10.13 -0.68
C LYS A 70 -13.11 -10.98 -1.67
N ASP A 71 -13.69 -11.17 -2.85
CA ASP A 71 -12.97 -11.80 -3.96
C ASP A 71 -12.35 -10.76 -4.91
N LYS A 72 -11.79 -11.23 -6.03
CA LYS A 72 -11.11 -10.39 -7.01
C LYS A 72 -11.93 -9.19 -7.52
N THR A 73 -13.26 -9.31 -7.50
CA THR A 73 -14.20 -8.27 -7.94
C THR A 73 -14.35 -7.14 -6.92
N GLY A 74 -14.00 -7.43 -5.66
CA GLY A 74 -14.21 -6.56 -4.51
C GLY A 74 -15.52 -6.79 -3.78
N PHE A 75 -16.46 -7.59 -4.32
CA PHE A 75 -17.68 -7.92 -3.61
C PHE A 75 -17.44 -8.89 -2.44
N PRO A 76 -18.23 -8.79 -1.35
CA PRO A 76 -18.06 -9.64 -0.19
C PRO A 76 -18.18 -11.14 -0.51
N THR A 77 -17.37 -11.96 0.17
CA THR A 77 -17.40 -13.42 0.07
C THR A 77 -17.22 -14.07 1.43
N VAL A 78 -17.75 -15.28 1.57
CA VAL A 78 -17.57 -16.17 2.73
C VAL A 78 -16.90 -17.49 2.34
N ASP A 79 -16.44 -17.62 1.10
CA ASP A 79 -15.70 -18.77 0.61
C ASP A 79 -14.35 -18.85 1.33
N PRO A 80 -14.11 -19.86 2.20
CA PRO A 80 -12.91 -19.92 3.03
C PRO A 80 -11.61 -19.85 2.23
N LYS A 81 -11.57 -20.49 1.06
CA LYS A 81 -10.37 -20.53 0.23
C LYS A 81 -10.02 -19.15 -0.31
N LYS A 82 -11.02 -18.43 -0.82
CA LYS A 82 -10.81 -17.06 -1.33
C LYS A 82 -10.42 -16.09 -0.22
N VAL A 83 -10.98 -16.26 0.98
CA VAL A 83 -10.62 -15.45 2.15
C VAL A 83 -9.17 -15.70 2.54
N GLU A 84 -8.76 -16.96 2.67
CA GLU A 84 -7.39 -17.34 3.00
C GLU A 84 -6.40 -16.76 1.98
N GLU A 85 -6.68 -16.91 0.68
CA GLU A 85 -5.85 -16.36 -0.40
C GLU A 85 -5.69 -14.83 -0.32
N ASP A 86 -6.77 -14.06 -0.07
CA ASP A 86 -6.66 -12.59 0.02
C ASP A 86 -5.96 -12.14 1.31
N GLU A 87 -6.19 -12.81 2.43
CA GLU A 87 -5.52 -12.51 3.71
C GLU A 87 -4.02 -12.80 3.64
N GLU A 88 -3.63 -13.98 3.14
CA GLU A 88 -2.22 -14.32 2.93
C GLU A 88 -1.55 -13.33 1.99
N ARG A 89 -2.21 -12.94 0.90
CA ARG A 89 -1.70 -11.90 -0.01
C ARG A 89 -1.45 -10.58 0.73
N MET A 90 -2.36 -10.13 1.59
CA MET A 90 -2.21 -8.88 2.35
C MET A 90 -1.03 -8.94 3.32
N ILE A 91 -0.84 -10.06 4.01
CA ILE A 91 0.30 -10.30 4.90
C ILE A 91 1.59 -10.33 4.10
N ASN A 92 1.65 -11.16 3.05
CA ASN A 92 2.84 -11.38 2.25
C ASN A 92 3.28 -10.12 1.50
N LYS A 93 2.35 -9.21 1.15
CA LYS A 93 2.69 -7.87 0.62
C LYS A 93 3.65 -7.11 1.55
N ILE A 94 3.53 -7.27 2.86
CA ILE A 94 4.43 -6.65 3.84
C ILE A 94 5.63 -7.57 4.07
N MET A 95 5.39 -8.83 4.39
CA MET A 95 6.45 -9.76 4.81
C MET A 95 7.54 -9.95 3.74
N HIS A 96 7.17 -10.00 2.47
CA HIS A 96 8.15 -10.14 1.38
C HIS A 96 8.99 -8.88 1.12
N ASN A 97 8.60 -7.74 1.68
CA ASN A 97 9.27 -6.44 1.48
C ASN A 97 9.86 -5.88 2.79
N ILE A 98 10.00 -6.70 3.85
CA ILE A 98 10.51 -6.24 5.15
C ILE A 98 11.87 -5.54 5.02
N LYS A 99 12.77 -6.06 4.19
CA LYS A 99 14.10 -5.48 3.98
C LYS A 99 14.08 -4.06 3.43
N ASP A 100 13.02 -3.69 2.70
CA ASP A 100 12.84 -2.34 2.16
C ASP A 100 12.05 -1.43 3.13
N ILE A 101 11.41 -2.02 4.14
CA ILE A 101 10.54 -1.32 5.11
C ILE A 101 11.28 -1.02 6.41
N GLU A 102 12.09 -1.96 6.91
CA GLU A 102 12.80 -1.80 8.17
C GLU A 102 14.13 -1.05 7.98
N SER A 103 14.39 -0.11 8.89
CA SER A 103 15.66 0.63 8.95
C SER A 103 15.97 0.91 10.41
N PHE A 104 17.10 0.40 10.89
CA PHE A 104 17.56 0.59 12.26
C PHE A 104 19.09 0.61 12.31
N GLU A 105 19.63 1.28 13.34
CA GLU A 105 21.05 1.30 13.65
C GLU A 105 21.27 0.82 15.09
N TYR A 106 22.38 0.14 15.33
CA TYR A 106 22.81 -0.20 16.68
C TYR A 106 23.77 0.87 17.17
N TYR A 107 23.52 1.41 18.37
CA TYR A 107 24.36 2.45 18.96
C TYR A 107 24.68 2.09 20.42
N MET A 108 25.98 1.96 20.73
CA MET A 108 26.52 1.66 22.07
C MET A 108 25.89 0.41 22.72
N VAL A 109 25.87 -0.70 21.97
CA VAL A 109 25.26 -1.98 22.40
C VAL A 109 26.27 -3.01 22.92
N ASP A 110 27.55 -2.63 23.01
CA ASP A 110 28.59 -3.46 23.62
C ASP A 110 28.58 -3.25 25.15
N ASP A 111 28.67 -4.34 25.91
CA ASP A 111 28.78 -4.35 27.39
C ASP A 111 30.15 -3.84 27.90
#